data_AF-A0AAW6BH53-F1
#
_entry.id   AF-A0AAW6BH53-F1
#
_cell.length_a   1.000
_cell.length_b   1.000
_cell.length_c   1.000
_cell.angle_alpha   90.00
_cell.angle_beta   90.00
_cell.angle_gamma   90.00
#
_symmetry.space_group_name_H-M   'P 1'
#
loop_
_entity.id
_entity.type
_entity.pdbx_description
1 polymer ?
#
loop_
_entity_poly.entity_id
_entity_poly.type
_entity_poly.pdbx_seq_one_letter_code
_entity_poly.pdbx_strand_id
1 'polypeptide(L)' 'MEFAYNLLAYSDRTLADIAFLSGYASQSAFTFAFSQHYGCIPAMYVFLRTRNLRVEIRKAIL' A
#
# COMPACT_ATOMS: atom_id res chain seq x y z
N MET A 1 3.43 -10.70 -2.77
CA MET A 1 2.56 -9.51 -2.59
C MET A 1 2.71 -8.90 -1.19
N GLU A 2 2.75 -9.72 -0.14
CA GLU A 2 2.92 -9.27 1.26
C GLU A 2 4.16 -8.37 1.49
N PHE A 3 5.29 -8.64 0.83
CA PHE A 3 6.47 -7.76 0.90
C PHE A 3 6.18 -6.33 0.42
N ALA A 4 5.48 -6.18 -0.72
CA ALA A 4 5.08 -4.89 -1.26
C ALA A 4 4.11 -4.16 -0.33
N TYR A 5 3.23 -4.91 0.36
CA TYR A 5 2.34 -4.38 1.39
C TYR A 5 3.13 -3.77 2.55
N ASN A 6 4.14 -4.48 3.06
CA ASN A 6 4.96 -3.96 4.16
C ASN A 6 5.71 -2.69 3.75
N LEU A 7 6.23 -2.64 2.53
CA LEU A 7 6.87 -1.43 2.01
C LEU A 7 5.88 -0.26 1.87
N LEU A 8 4.65 -0.51 1.37
CA LEU A 8 3.60 0.51 1.30
C LEU A 8 3.15 1.02 2.67
N ALA A 9 3.18 0.15 3.68
CA ALA A 9 2.66 0.43 5.01
C ALA A 9 3.67 1.12 5.93
N TYR A 10 4.97 0.89 5.71
CA TYR A 10 6.03 1.23 6.67
C TYR A 10 7.24 1.94 6.04
N SER A 11 7.15 2.37 4.78
CA SER A 11 8.23 3.12 4.13
C SER A 11 7.72 4.33 3.35
N ASP A 12 8.58 5.34 3.20
CA ASP A 12 8.33 6.53 2.37
C ASP A 12 8.81 6.33 0.92
N ARG A 13 8.98 5.08 0.49
CA ARG A 13 9.45 4.74 -0.85
C ARG A 13 8.40 5.07 -1.89
N THR A 14 8.85 5.45 -3.08
CA THR A 14 7.94 5.70 -4.19
C THR A 14 7.30 4.39 -4.67
N LEU A 15 6.14 4.46 -5.33
CA LEU A 15 5.51 3.29 -5.92
C LEU A 15 6.40 2.58 -6.96
N ALA A 16 7.25 3.35 -7.66
CA ALA A 16 8.22 2.79 -8.60
C ALA A 16 9.29 1.97 -7.88
N ASP A 17 9.84 2.48 -6.77
CA ASP A 17 10.81 1.74 -5.96
C ASP A 17 10.19 0.48 -5.35
N ILE A 18 8.95 0.58 -4.85
CA ILE A 18 8.24 -0.58 -4.28
C ILE A 18 8.00 -1.64 -5.35
N ALA A 19 7.61 -1.22 -6.57
CA ALA A 19 7.43 -2.13 -7.69
C ALA A 19 8.73 -2.86 -8.03
N PHE A 20 9.84 -2.11 -8.14
CA PHE A 20 11.16 -2.66 -8.43
C PHE A 20 11.62 -3.65 -7.34
N LEU A 21 11.56 -3.24 -6.06
CA LEU A 21 11.95 -4.09 -4.92
C LEU A 21 11.06 -5.33 -4.79
N SER A 22 9.82 -5.27 -5.27
CA SER A 22 8.88 -6.38 -5.26
C SER A 22 8.97 -7.28 -6.50
N GLY A 23 9.95 -7.05 -7.38
CA GLY A 23 10.23 -7.89 -8.55
C GLY A 23 9.39 -7.58 -9.79
N TYR A 24 8.73 -6.41 -9.86
CA TYR A 24 7.97 -6.01 -11.03
C TYR A 24 8.83 -5.24 -12.03
N ALA A 25 8.61 -5.51 -13.31
CA ALA A 25 9.29 -4.83 -14.40
C ALA A 25 8.91 -3.34 -14.53
N SER A 26 7.77 -2.92 -13.96
CA SER A 26 7.33 -1.54 -13.95
C SER A 26 6.32 -1.24 -12.84
N GLN A 27 6.17 0.05 -12.50
CA GLN A 27 5.12 0.52 -11.57
C GLN A 27 3.71 0.16 -12.05
N SER A 28 3.46 0.21 -13.36
CA SER A 28 2.15 -0.12 -13.93
C SER A 28 1.82 -1.60 -13.78
N ALA A 29 2.80 -2.49 -14.00
CA ALA A 29 2.63 -3.93 -13.77
C ALA A 29 2.33 -4.24 -12.31
N PHE A 30 3.03 -3.57 -11.38
CA PHE A 30 2.74 -3.65 -9.95
C PHE A 30 1.32 -3.18 -9.63
N THR A 31 0.92 -2.01 -10.13
CA THR A 31 -0.40 -1.42 -9.86
C THR A 31 -1.53 -2.33 -10.34
N PHE A 32 -1.37 -2.94 -11.51
CA PHE A 32 -2.33 -3.91 -12.05
C PHE A 32 -2.41 -5.16 -11.17
N ALA A 33 -1.28 -5.79 -10.86
CA ALA A 33 -1.26 -6.99 -10.02
C ALA A 33 -1.82 -6.71 -8.61
N PHE A 34 -1.51 -5.53 -8.05
CA PHE A 34 -2.01 -5.10 -6.75
C PHE A 34 -3.53 -4.90 -6.78
N SER A 35 -4.08 -4.26 -7.82
CA SER A 35 -5.52 -4.04 -7.93
C SER A 35 -6.31 -5.34 -8.13
N GLN A 36 -5.75 -6.30 -8.87
CA GLN A 36 -6.33 -7.65 -8.98
C GLN A 36 -6.35 -8.38 -7.63
N HIS A 37 -5.33 -8.17 -6.79
CA HIS A 37 -5.22 -8.87 -5.51
C HIS A 37 -6.04 -8.23 -4.38
N TYR A 38 -6.02 -6.89 -4.27
CA TYR A 38 -6.66 -6.14 -3.16
C TYR A 38 -7.94 -5.41 -3.55
N GLY A 39 -8.37 -5.49 -4.82
CA GLY A 39 -9.57 -4.83 -5.32
C GLY A 39 -9.49 -3.30 -5.41
N CYS A 40 -8.32 -2.72 -5.14
CA CYS A 40 -8.10 -1.27 -5.20
C CYS A 40 -6.65 -0.95 -5.57
N ILE A 41 -6.39 0.29 -6.00
CA ILE A 41 -5.04 0.74 -6.35
C ILE A 41 -4.19 1.02 -5.09
N PRO A 42 -2.85 0.88 -5.15
CA PRO A 42 -1.97 1.09 -3.99
C PRO A 42 -2.16 2.42 -3.25
N ALA A 43 -2.36 3.52 -3.97
CA ALA A 43 -2.60 4.83 -3.35
C ALA A 43 -3.89 4.87 -2.51
N MET A 44 -4.96 4.24 -3.00
CA MET A 44 -6.23 4.13 -2.28
C MET A 44 -6.07 3.25 -1.04
N TYR A 45 -5.31 2.17 -1.15
CA TYR A 45 -4.99 1.29 -0.04
C TYR A 45 -4.30 2.04 1.11
N VAL A 46 -3.28 2.85 0.82
CA VAL A 46 -2.56 3.68 1.81
C VAL A 46 -3.49 4.71 2.45
N PHE A 47 -4.34 5.34 1.64
CA PHE A 47 -5.33 6.31 2.13
C PHE A 47 -6.33 5.68 3.11
N LEU A 48 -6.93 4.54 2.75
CA LEU A 48 -7.88 3.81 3.59
C LEU A 48 -7.23 3.33 4.88
N ARG A 49 -6.00 2.80 4.81
CA ARG A 49 -5.23 2.39 5.99
C ARG A 49 -5.00 3.56 6.94
N THR A 50 -4.57 4.70 6.42
CA THR A 50 -4.30 5.91 7.23
C THR A 50 -5.56 6.41 7.92
N ARG A 51 -6.72 6.37 7.23
CA ARG A 51 -8.00 6.72 7.85
C ARG A 51 -8.40 5.74 8.95
N ASN A 52 -8.30 4.43 8.70
CA ASN A 52 -8.62 3.42 9.71
C ASN A 52 -7.73 3.55 10.96
N LEU A 53 -6.42 3.71 10.79
CA LEU A 53 -5.49 3.96 11.90
C LEU A 53 -5.88 5.19 12.73
N ARG A 54 -6.24 6.30 12.07
CA ARG A 54 -6.69 7.52 12.78
C ARG A 54 -7.99 7.32 13.53
N VAL A 55 -8.92 6.53 13.01
CA VAL A 55 -10.18 6.20 13.70
C VAL A 55 -9.92 5.33 14.91
N GLU A 56 -9.09 4.29 14.78
CA GLU A 56 -8.77 3.37 15.89
C GLU A 56 -8.00 4.09 17.01
N ILE A 57 -7.04 4.96 16.66
CA ILE A 57 -6.35 5.81 17.65
C ILE A 57 -7.36 6.71 18.38
N ARG A 58 -8.30 7.34 17.68
CA ARG A 58 -9.32 8.20 18.31
C ARG A 58 -10.24 7.42 19.25
N LYS A 59 -10.62 6.18 18.91
CA LYS A 59 -11.41 5.31 19.79
C LYS A 59 -10.63 4.87 21.03
N ALA A 60 -9.31 4.69 20.92
CA ALA A 60 -8.49 4.22 22.03
C ALA A 60 -8.19 5.30 23.10
N ILE A 61 -8.50 6.58 22.84
CA ILE A 61 -8.22 7.71 23.74
C ILE A 61 -9.53 8.30 24.33
N LEU A 62 -10.69 7.67 24.06
CA LEU A 62 -12.01 8.01 24.61
C LEU A 62 -12.52 6.86 25.47
#